data_AF-A0A3L7RAJ6-F1
#
_entry.id   AF-A0A3L7RAJ6-F1
#
_cell.length_a   1.000
_cell.length_b   1.000
_cell.length_c   1.000
_cell.angle_alpha   90.00
_cell.angle_beta   90.00
_cell.angle_gamma   90.00
#
_symmetry.space_group_name_H-M   'P 1'
#
loop_
_entity.id
_entity.type
_entity.pdbx_description
1 polymer ?
#
loop_
_entity_poly.entity_id
_entity_poly.type
_entity_poly.pdbx_seq_one_letter_code
_entity_poly.pdbx_strand_id
1 'polypeptide(L)'
;MSITLTALVAVWLTAMIVPPVLLLRARSDWLIQLEQPAVQAQWDAFREEMKQQSGQAGPVQRKVPKSAEPPLRVWLRDYLWLAIFAWLLFGSILSFFSGLLIIGVVRGLTSRE
;
A
#
# COMPACT_ATOMS: atom_id res chain seq x y z
N MET A 1 -7.65 -23.93 -24.69
CA MET A 1 -6.88 -23.83 -23.42
C MET A 1 -5.91 -22.65 -23.40
N SER A 2 -5.23 -22.32 -24.50
CA SER A 2 -4.23 -21.23 -24.56
C SER A 2 -4.83 -19.82 -24.37
N ILE A 3 -5.97 -19.49 -24.99
CA ILE A 3 -6.54 -18.13 -24.96
C ILE A 3 -6.97 -17.71 -23.53
N THR A 4 -7.64 -18.60 -22.78
CA THR A 4 -8.10 -18.30 -21.42
C THR A 4 -6.94 -18.10 -20.44
N LEU A 5 -5.90 -18.93 -20.54
CA LEU A 5 -4.70 -18.77 -19.72
C LEU A 5 -3.99 -17.46 -20.04
N THR A 6 -3.83 -17.13 -21.32
CA THR A 6 -3.23 -15.86 -21.74
C THR A 6 -4.02 -14.67 -21.23
N ALA A 7 -5.36 -14.71 -21.29
CA ALA A 7 -6.21 -13.64 -20.76
C ALA A 7 -6.05 -13.47 -19.24
N LEU A 8 -6.02 -14.57 -18.48
CA LEU A 8 -5.80 -14.53 -17.03
C LEU A 8 -4.43 -13.98 -16.66
N VAL A 9 -3.39 -14.40 -17.37
CA VAL A 9 -2.02 -13.88 -17.17
C VAL A 9 -1.97 -12.39 -17.52
N ALA A 10 -2.60 -11.96 -18.60
CA ALA A 10 -2.65 -10.54 -18.97
C ALA A 10 -3.34 -9.70 -17.89
N VAL A 11 -4.51 -10.14 -17.41
CA VAL A 11 -5.23 -9.47 -16.31
C VAL A 11 -4.38 -9.41 -15.04
N TRP A 12 -3.73 -10.52 -14.68
CA TRP A 12 -2.84 -10.58 -13.53
C TRP A 12 -1.65 -9.62 -13.67
N LEU A 13 -0.99 -9.60 -14.83
CA LEU A 13 0.11 -8.67 -15.12
C LEU A 13 -0.37 -7.22 -15.03
N THR A 14 -1.53 -6.90 -15.61
CA THR A 14 -2.12 -5.56 -15.51
C THR A 14 -2.38 -5.18 -14.05
N ALA A 15 -2.97 -6.07 -13.25
CA ALA A 15 -3.24 -5.83 -11.83
C ALA A 15 -1.95 -5.66 -10.99
N MET A 16 -0.87 -6.36 -11.35
CA MET A 16 0.41 -6.25 -10.65
C MET A 16 1.23 -5.02 -11.06
N ILE A 17 1.17 -4.61 -12.34
CA ILE A 17 2.05 -3.58 -12.90
C ILE A 17 1.40 -2.19 -12.87
N VAL A 18 0.11 -2.08 -13.20
CA VAL A 18 -0.55 -0.76 -13.35
C VAL A 18 -0.52 0.05 -12.05
N PRO A 19 -0.88 -0.48 -10.86
CA PRO A 19 -0.91 0.33 -9.65
C PRO A 19 0.48 0.87 -9.25
N PRO A 20 1.57 0.08 -9.23
CA PRO A 20 2.92 0.61 -9.00
C PRO A 20 3.34 1.67 -10.03
N VAL A 21 3.02 1.48 -11.31
CA VAL A 21 3.37 2.46 -12.36
C VAL A 21 2.62 3.78 -12.16
N LEU A 22 1.32 3.72 -11.85
CA LEU A 22 0.54 4.93 -11.57
C LEU A 22 1.06 5.65 -10.32
N LEU A 23 1.39 4.90 -9.26
CA LEU A 23 1.95 5.45 -8.04
C LEU A 23 3.31 6.13 -8.28
N LEU A 24 4.19 5.50 -9.06
CA LEU A 24 5.49 6.06 -9.44
C LEU A 24 5.35 7.35 -10.26
N ARG A 25 4.35 7.42 -11.15
CA ARG A 25 4.07 8.62 -11.95
C ARG A 25 3.55 9.77 -11.10
N ALA A 26 2.67 9.50 -10.14
CA ALA A 26 2.11 10.52 -9.24
C ALA A 26 3.10 10.96 -8.14
N ARG A 27 4.14 10.15 -7.87
CA ARG A 27 5.06 10.34 -6.75
C ARG A 27 5.72 11.72 -6.74
N SER A 28 6.22 12.20 -7.88
CA SER A 28 6.94 13.48 -7.95
C SER A 28 6.05 14.63 -7.49
N ASP A 29 4.82 14.67 -8.00
CA ASP A 29 3.89 15.77 -7.76
C ASP A 29 3.44 15.78 -6.30
N TRP A 30 3.21 14.59 -5.73
CA TRP A 30 2.89 14.44 -4.31
C TRP A 30 4.06 14.84 -3.42
N LEU A 31 5.29 14.44 -3.75
CA LEU A 31 6.47 14.84 -2.98
C LEU A 31 6.66 16.36 -3.01
N ILE A 32 6.53 17.00 -4.18
CA ILE A 32 6.62 18.47 -4.29
C ILE A 32 5.62 19.16 -3.37
N GLN A 33 4.38 18.66 -3.30
CA GLN A 33 3.36 19.21 -2.40
C GLN A 33 3.71 18.98 -0.92
N LEU A 34 4.26 17.81 -0.59
CA LEU A 34 4.62 17.43 0.78
C LEU A 34 5.93 18.07 1.28
N GLU A 35 6.77 18.57 0.38
CA GLU A 35 8.02 19.28 0.69
C GLU A 35 7.79 20.77 1.00
N GLN A 36 6.57 21.26 0.84
CA GLN A 36 6.23 22.64 1.18
C GLN A 36 6.47 22.91 2.68
N PRO A 37 7.14 24.02 3.05
CA PRO A 37 7.40 24.35 4.45
C PRO A 37 6.13 24.42 5.31
N ALA A 38 5.00 24.82 4.70
CA ALA A 38 3.70 24.85 5.37
C ALA A 38 3.25 23.47 5.87
N VAL A 39 3.53 22.39 5.13
CA VAL A 39 3.17 21.02 5.51
C VAL A 39 4.01 20.55 6.70
N GLN A 40 5.30 20.90 6.71
CA GLN A 40 6.16 20.63 7.85
C GLN A 40 5.70 21.40 9.10
N ALA A 41 5.39 22.69 8.96
CA ALA A 41 4.90 23.50 10.07
C ALA A 41 3.58 22.98 10.65
N GLN A 42 2.65 22.52 9.80
CA GLN A 42 1.41 21.86 10.25
C GLN A 42 1.68 20.58 11.03
N TRP A 43 2.64 19.78 10.55
CA TRP A 43 3.05 18.55 11.24
C TRP A 43 3.70 18.84 12.60
N ASP A 44 4.55 19.86 12.67
CA ASP A 44 5.20 20.27 13.91
C ASP A 44 4.19 20.81 14.94
N ALA A 45 3.24 21.64 14.50
CA ALA A 45 2.13 22.11 15.32
C ALA A 45 1.30 20.95 15.87
N PHE A 46 0.93 19.99 15.02
CA PHE A 46 0.21 18.79 15.43
C PHE A 46 1.00 17.98 16.50
N ARG A 47 2.31 17.84 16.33
CA ARG A 47 3.15 17.14 17.31
C ARG A 47 3.22 17.89 18.63
N GLU A 48 3.24 19.21 18.60
CA GLU A 48 3.26 20.05 19.80
C GLU A 48 1.94 19.97 20.57
N GLU A 49 0.81 20.04 19.88
CA GLU A 49 -0.52 19.81 20.48
C GLU A 49 -0.61 18.43 21.14
N MET A 50 -0.08 17.40 20.47
CA MET A 50 -0.05 16.04 21.03
C MET A 50 0.84 15.93 22.27
N LYS A 51 1.93 16.69 22.36
CA LYS A 51 2.75 16.75 23.60
C LYS A 51 1.97 17.37 24.75
N GLN A 52 1.26 18.47 24.52
CA GLN A 52 0.47 19.15 25.55
C GLN A 52 -0.66 18.26 26.11
N GLN A 53 -1.16 17.34 25.27
CA GLN A 53 -2.17 16.35 25.64
C GLN A 53 -1.58 15.06 26.23
N SER A 54 -0.28 14.84 26.08
CA SER A 54 0.41 13.65 26.60
C SER A 54 0.74 13.86 28.08
N GLY A 55 0.44 12.87 28.93
CA GLY A 55 0.71 12.97 30.38
C GLY A 55 -0.35 13.72 31.18
N GLN A 56 -1.42 14.22 30.55
CA GLN A 56 -2.62 14.64 31.28
C GLN A 56 -3.33 13.41 31.84
N ALA A 57 -3.74 13.46 33.10
CA ALA A 57 -4.43 12.37 33.79
C ALA A 57 -5.82 12.14 33.18
N GLY A 58 -5.87 11.32 32.13
CA GLY A 58 -7.09 10.88 31.47
C GLY A 58 -6.99 9.40 31.07
N PRO A 59 -8.12 8.71 30.87
CA PRO A 59 -8.13 7.27 30.56
C PRO A 59 -7.45 6.94 29.22
N VAL A 60 -7.28 7.92 28.33
CA VAL A 60 -6.60 7.77 27.03
C VAL A 60 -5.35 8.63 27.02
N GLN A 61 -4.19 7.98 27.16
CA GLN A 61 -2.88 8.61 26.98
C GLN A 61 -2.60 8.72 25.47
N ARG A 62 -2.58 9.95 24.95
CA ARG A 62 -2.11 10.18 23.57
C ARG A 62 -0.60 10.03 23.53
N LYS A 63 -0.08 9.41 22.46
CA LYS A 63 1.35 9.23 22.25
C LYS A 63 1.84 10.22 21.20
N VAL A 64 2.87 10.98 21.54
CA VAL A 64 3.52 11.88 20.59
C VAL A 64 4.11 11.06 19.43
N PRO A 65 3.82 11.41 18.17
CA PRO A 65 4.44 10.79 17.01
C PRO A 65 5.97 10.89 17.09
N LYS A 66 6.66 9.77 16.81
CA LYS A 66 8.13 9.72 16.84
C LYS A 66 8.77 10.40 15.63
N SER A 67 8.11 10.35 14.46
CA SER A 67 8.64 10.89 13.20
C SER A 67 8.79 12.41 13.24
N ALA A 68 9.97 12.90 12.85
CA ALA A 68 10.23 14.33 12.67
C ALA A 68 9.51 14.90 11.46
N GLU A 69 9.38 14.11 10.39
CA GLU A 69 8.72 14.50 9.16
C GLU A 69 7.30 13.93 9.07
N PRO A 70 6.41 14.54 8.25
CA PRO A 70 5.10 13.99 7.96
C PRO A 70 5.21 12.54 7.47
N PRO A 71 4.38 11.61 8.01
CA PRO A 71 4.54 10.19 7.74
C PRO A 71 4.34 9.83 6.25
N LEU A 72 3.45 10.53 5.55
CA LEU A 72 3.23 10.29 4.12
C LEU A 72 4.45 10.67 3.28
N ARG A 73 5.17 11.74 3.66
CA ARG A 73 6.41 12.16 3.01
C ARG A 73 7.48 11.09 3.17
N VAL A 74 7.69 10.62 4.40
CA VAL A 74 8.64 9.55 4.72
C VAL A 74 8.27 8.27 3.97
N TRP A 75 6.98 7.91 3.92
CA TRP A 75 6.52 6.72 3.21
C TRP A 75 6.82 6.78 1.69
N LEU A 76 6.51 7.89 1.02
CA LEU A 76 6.78 8.08 -0.41
C LEU A 76 8.27 8.21 -0.75
N ARG A 77 9.06 8.80 0.15
CA ARG A 77 10.50 8.98 -0.04
C ARG A 77 11.27 7.70 0.20
N ASP A 78 11.05 7.07 1.36
CA ASP A 78 11.94 6.05 1.92
C ASP A 78 11.39 4.62 1.79
N TYR A 79 10.06 4.44 1.81
CA TYR A 79 9.41 3.13 1.88
C TYR A 79 8.60 2.73 0.64
N LEU A 80 8.62 3.55 -0.41
CA LEU A 80 7.86 3.28 -1.63
C LEU A 80 8.21 1.94 -2.27
N TRP A 81 9.51 1.65 -2.39
CA TRP A 81 9.96 0.38 -2.96
C TRP A 81 9.56 -0.81 -2.10
N LEU A 82 9.62 -0.68 -0.78
CA LEU A 82 9.13 -1.72 0.13
C LEU A 82 7.64 -1.99 -0.10
N ALA A 83 6.83 -0.95 -0.29
CA ALA A 83 5.41 -1.10 -0.60
C ALA A 83 5.18 -1.78 -1.97
N ILE A 84 5.96 -1.42 -3.00
CA ILE A 84 5.88 -2.08 -4.33
C ILE A 84 6.27 -3.55 -4.23
N PHE A 85 7.36 -3.88 -3.52
CA PHE A 85 7.77 -5.26 -3.32
C PHE A 85 6.71 -6.07 -2.55
N ALA A 86 6.16 -5.51 -1.49
CA ALA A 86 5.09 -6.15 -0.72
C ALA A 86 3.85 -6.39 -1.59
N TRP A 87 3.45 -5.40 -2.41
CA TRP A 87 2.35 -5.52 -3.36
C TRP A 87 2.55 -6.68 -4.34
N LEU A 88 3.72 -6.72 -4.99
CA LEU A 88 4.04 -7.78 -5.95
C LEU A 88 4.11 -9.15 -5.29
N LEU A 89 4.75 -9.25 -4.11
CA LEU A 89 4.92 -10.51 -3.40
C LEU A 89 3.56 -11.06 -2.92
N PHE A 90 2.81 -10.28 -2.14
CA PHE A 90 1.54 -10.74 -1.59
C PHE A 90 0.47 -10.89 -2.67
N GLY A 91 0.46 -10.02 -3.68
CA GLY A 91 -0.42 -10.16 -4.84
C GLY A 91 -0.14 -11.44 -5.63
N SER A 92 1.13 -11.81 -5.82
CA SER A 92 1.52 -13.07 -6.46
C SER A 92 1.08 -14.29 -5.66
N ILE A 93 1.38 -14.30 -4.35
CA ILE A 93 0.99 -15.40 -3.45
C ILE A 93 -0.52 -15.59 -3.44
N LEU A 94 -1.28 -14.50 -3.26
CA LEU A 94 -2.73 -14.55 -3.25
C LEU A 94 -3.29 -15.10 -4.57
N SER A 95 -2.78 -14.62 -5.71
CA SER A 95 -3.22 -15.06 -7.03
C SER A 95 -2.91 -16.53 -7.27
N PHE A 96 -1.75 -17.01 -6.82
CA PHE A 96 -1.35 -18.40 -6.94
C PHE A 96 -2.31 -19.34 -6.21
N PHE A 97 -2.57 -19.10 -4.92
CA PHE A 97 -3.47 -19.95 -4.13
C PHE A 97 -4.92 -19.85 -4.60
N SER A 98 -5.36 -18.66 -4.99
CA SER A 98 -6.69 -18.48 -5.59
C SER A 98 -6.83 -19.26 -6.89
N GLY A 99 -5.78 -19.25 -7.73
CA GLY A 99 -5.72 -20.02 -8.97
C GLY A 99 -5.81 -21.53 -8.73
N LEU A 100 -5.05 -22.06 -7.75
CA LEU A 100 -5.13 -23.48 -7.37
C LEU A 100 -6.54 -23.88 -6.91
N LEU A 101 -7.18 -23.04 -6.08
CA LEU A 101 -8.55 -23.28 -5.61
C LEU A 101 -9.54 -23.32 -6.78
N ILE A 102 -9.48 -22.34 -7.68
CA ILE A 102 -10.38 -22.27 -8.85
C ILE A 102 -10.17 -23.49 -9.74
N ILE A 103 -8.93 -23.89 -10.03
CA ILE A 103 -8.62 -25.08 -10.81
C ILE A 103 -9.20 -26.34 -10.14
N GLY A 104 -9.05 -26.46 -8.82
CA GLY A 104 -9.61 -27.58 -8.05
C GLY A 104 -11.13 -27.66 -8.14
N VAL A 105 -11.83 -26.55 -7.93
CA VAL A 105 -13.29 -26.48 -8.02
C VAL A 105 -13.77 -26.82 -9.42
N VAL A 106 -13.18 -26.20 -10.46
CA VAL A 106 -13.59 -26.41 -11.85
C VAL A 106 -13.41 -27.88 -12.24
N ARG A 107 -12.25 -28.48 -11.94
CA ARG A 107 -11.99 -29.90 -12.24
C ARG A 107 -12.95 -30.83 -11.52
N GLY A 108 -13.28 -30.53 -10.26
CA GLY A 108 -14.21 -31.32 -9.45
C GLY A 108 -15.66 -31.26 -9.93
N LEU A 109 -16.08 -30.15 -10.54
CA LEU A 109 -17.40 -30.04 -11.17
C LEU A 109 -17.46 -30.83 -12.47
N THR A 110 -16.42 -30.73 -13.31
CA THR A 110 -16.36 -31.44 -14.60
C THR A 110 -16.17 -32.96 -14.49
N SER A 111 -15.70 -33.48 -13.36
CA SER A 111 -15.49 -34.91 -13.15
C SER A 111 -16.70 -35.65 -12.57
N ARG A 112 -17.75 -34.91 -12.19
CA ARG A 112 -19.01 -35.46 -11.65
C ARG A 112 -20.11 -35.63 -12.70
N GLU A 113 -19.84 -35.23 -13.95
CA GLU A 113 -20.65 -35.53 -15.14
C GLU A 113 -20.06 -36.73 -15.89
#